data_AF-A0A5C4T6U7-F1
#
_entry.id   AF-A0A5C4T6U7-F1
#
_cell.length_a   1.000
_cell.length_b   1.000
_cell.length_c   1.000
_cell.angle_alpha   90.00
_cell.angle_beta   90.00
_cell.angle_gamma   90.00
#
_symmetry.space_group_name_H-M   'P 1'
#
loop_
_entity.id
_entity.type
_entity.pdbx_description
1 polymer ?
#
loop_
_entity_poly.entity_id
_entity_poly.type
_entity_poly.pdbx_seq_one_letter_code
_entity_poly.pdbx_strand_id
1 'polypeptide(L)'
;MVEYDIKALYFNCGSNIHILLWGSITEEVFALTRIWQVYRSIHSYTRDVAIPIVKSRKSTKVEHVGTAVIKNGKMVDQISSDETLLINAFNGHSTQGKIEVMDHATVLIVSNTMTHDSKVVDKKPYMESRINLKASILETREHPSIHSIQKELEELLTKRFYHMFAKIQTREADILGLGQYFRNKLSRDQLEHWRSDYYPSLEMDLHIRTVIQNQGHLKSLSD
;
A
#
# COMPACT_ATOMS: atom_id res chain seq x y z
N MET A 1 -4.82 28.25 -6.79
CA MET A 1 -4.81 27.08 -7.69
C MET A 1 -3.35 26.86 -8.06
N VAL A 2 -2.69 25.85 -7.49
CA VAL A 2 -1.31 25.54 -7.85
C VAL A 2 -1.39 24.42 -8.88
N GLU A 3 -1.00 24.74 -10.11
CA GLU A 3 -0.91 23.81 -11.23
C GLU A 3 0.38 22.98 -11.04
N TYR A 4 0.24 21.65 -10.95
CA TYR A 4 1.38 20.74 -10.85
C TYR A 4 1.74 20.24 -12.24
N ASP A 5 2.87 20.69 -12.77
CA ASP A 5 3.41 20.24 -14.05
C ASP A 5 4.07 18.86 -13.87
N ILE A 6 3.36 17.79 -14.24
CA ILE A 6 3.87 16.41 -14.17
C ILE A 6 4.74 16.15 -15.40
N LYS A 7 6.05 16.27 -15.26
CA LYS A 7 7.00 15.84 -16.30
C LYS A 7 7.34 14.36 -16.14
N ALA A 8 6.71 13.51 -16.94
CA ALA A 8 7.11 12.13 -17.16
C ALA A 8 7.86 12.01 -18.50
N LEU A 9 9.00 11.31 -18.52
CA LEU A 9 9.71 10.95 -19.75
C LEU A 9 9.18 9.59 -20.24
N TYR A 10 8.59 9.60 -21.44
CA TYR A 10 7.98 8.43 -22.06
C TYR A 10 8.98 7.74 -22.98
N PHE A 11 9.25 6.46 -22.71
CA PHE A 11 9.89 5.58 -23.70
C PHE A 11 8.88 4.53 -24.17
N ASN A 12 8.55 4.57 -25.46
CA ASN A 12 7.72 3.55 -26.11
C ASN A 12 8.65 2.45 -26.61
N CYS A 13 8.64 1.29 -25.94
CA CYS A 13 9.31 0.09 -26.42
C CYS A 13 8.27 -1.04 -26.43
N GLY A 14 7.39 -1.01 -27.43
CA GLY A 14 6.31 -1.98 -27.59
C GLY A 14 5.27 -1.91 -26.47
N SER A 15 4.47 -2.97 -26.32
CA SER A 15 3.27 -3.08 -25.46
C SER A 15 3.47 -2.85 -23.94
N ASN A 16 4.64 -2.38 -23.51
CA ASN A 16 4.94 -1.96 -22.14
C ASN A 16 5.54 -0.55 -22.13
N ILE A 17 4.89 0.38 -21.44
CA ILE A 17 5.49 1.68 -21.11
C ILE A 17 6.14 1.54 -19.74
N HIS A 18 7.47 1.70 -19.70
CA HIS A 18 8.26 1.77 -18.47
C HIS A 18 8.47 3.24 -18.09
N ILE A 19 8.13 3.61 -16.85
CA ILE A 19 8.55 4.88 -16.25
C ILE A 19 9.91 4.62 -15.61
N LEU A 20 11.00 5.06 -16.26
CA LEU A 20 12.34 5.01 -15.70
C LEU A 20 12.69 6.39 -15.15
N LEU A 21 12.74 6.52 -13.83
CA LEU A 21 13.33 7.67 -13.16
C LEU A 21 14.85 7.44 -13.13
N TRP A 22 15.60 8.18 -13.95
CA TRP A 22 17.06 8.16 -13.91
C TRP A 22 17.56 9.21 -12.92
N GLY A 23 18.12 8.75 -11.80
CA GLY A 23 18.67 9.56 -10.71
C GLY A 23 18.93 8.67 -9.50
N SER A 24 19.82 9.08 -8.60
CA SER A 24 20.02 8.39 -7.32
C SER A 24 18.76 8.54 -6.46
N ILE A 25 17.82 7.62 -6.63
CA ILE A 25 16.65 7.47 -5.78
C ILE A 25 17.15 6.79 -4.51
N THR A 26 17.12 7.51 -3.40
CA THR A 26 17.25 6.94 -2.06
C THR A 26 16.22 5.84 -1.88
N GLU A 27 16.47 4.82 -1.05
CA GLU A 27 15.62 3.65 -0.83
C GLU A 27 14.18 4.02 -0.39
N GLU A 28 13.35 4.47 -1.33
CA GLU A 28 12.02 5.01 -1.12
C GLU A 28 10.98 4.04 -1.68
N VAL A 29 9.89 3.88 -0.94
CA VAL A 29 8.79 3.00 -1.31
C VAL A 29 7.81 3.77 -2.20
N PHE A 30 7.68 3.35 -3.46
CA PHE A 30 6.77 3.95 -4.44
C PHE A 30 5.56 3.07 -4.68
N ALA A 31 4.40 3.66 -4.92
CA ALA A 31 3.26 2.92 -5.44
C ALA A 31 3.59 2.42 -6.86
N LEU A 32 3.58 1.11 -7.06
CA LEU A 32 3.82 0.52 -8.37
C LEU A 32 2.51 0.40 -9.13
N THR A 33 2.21 1.39 -9.97
CA THR A 33 1.02 1.39 -10.84
C THR A 33 1.44 1.50 -12.30
N ARG A 34 1.01 0.52 -13.11
CA ARG A 34 1.25 0.48 -14.56
C ARG A 34 0.20 1.31 -15.29
N ILE A 35 0.56 1.88 -16.44
CA ILE A 35 -0.35 2.73 -17.23
C ILE A 35 -1.66 2.03 -17.60
N TRP A 36 -1.60 0.74 -17.97
CA TRP A 36 -2.81 -0.02 -18.30
C TRP A 36 -3.76 -0.17 -17.09
N GLN A 37 -3.23 -0.18 -15.86
CA GLN A 37 -4.05 -0.21 -14.65
C GLN A 37 -4.78 1.11 -14.45
N VAL A 38 -4.12 2.23 -14.76
CA VAL A 38 -4.75 3.58 -14.75
C VAL A 38 -5.87 3.66 -15.79
N TYR A 39 -5.61 3.23 -17.03
CA TYR A 39 -6.64 3.22 -18.06
C TYR A 39 -7.84 2.35 -17.69
N ARG A 40 -7.58 1.15 -17.14
CA ARG A 40 -8.63 0.23 -16.70
C ARG A 40 -9.41 0.77 -15.51
N SER A 41 -8.77 1.51 -14.58
CA SER A 41 -9.45 2.00 -13.38
C SER A 41 -10.50 3.06 -13.68
N ILE A 42 -10.28 3.89 -14.71
CA ILE A 42 -11.26 4.89 -15.19
C ILE A 42 -12.60 4.23 -15.57
N HIS A 43 -12.55 3.00 -16.07
CA HIS A 43 -13.72 2.25 -16.53
C HIS A 43 -14.13 1.12 -15.56
N SER A 44 -13.51 1.05 -14.38
CA SER A 44 -13.79 0.02 -13.39
C SER A 44 -14.82 0.51 -12.39
N TYR A 45 -15.78 -0.33 -12.02
CA TYR A 45 -16.69 -0.06 -10.90
C TYR A 45 -16.07 -0.38 -9.53
N THR A 46 -15.05 -1.23 -9.50
CA THR A 46 -14.61 -1.98 -8.31
C THR A 46 -13.11 -1.84 -8.05
N ARG A 47 -12.47 -0.81 -8.64
CA ARG A 47 -11.03 -0.60 -8.50
C ARG A 47 -10.65 0.81 -8.93
N ASP A 48 -9.94 1.49 -8.05
CA ASP A 48 -9.24 2.74 -8.28
C ASP A 48 -7.72 2.51 -8.25
N VAL A 49 -6.92 3.56 -8.49
CA VAL A 49 -5.46 3.43 -8.55
C VAL A 49 -4.76 4.46 -7.68
N ALA A 50 -3.56 4.09 -7.23
CA ALA A 50 -2.66 4.94 -6.47
C ALA A 50 -1.45 5.27 -7.35
N ILE A 51 -1.14 6.55 -7.60
CA ILE A 51 -0.04 6.97 -8.49
C ILE A 51 1.01 7.74 -7.68
N PRO A 52 2.31 7.38 -7.76
CA PRO A 52 3.35 8.06 -6.99
C PRO A 52 3.44 9.54 -7.41
N ILE A 53 3.56 10.42 -6.42
CA ILE A 53 3.78 11.85 -6.62
C ILE A 53 5.27 12.11 -6.44
N VAL A 54 5.87 12.65 -7.48
CA VAL A 54 7.27 13.03 -7.49
C VAL A 54 7.39 14.54 -7.63
N LYS A 55 8.34 15.12 -6.90
CA LYS A 55 8.65 16.54 -6.95
C LYS A 55 10.09 16.74 -7.41
N SER A 56 10.27 17.63 -8.37
CA SER A 56 11.61 18.10 -8.77
C SER A 56 12.12 19.10 -7.73
N ARG A 57 13.34 18.90 -7.23
CA ARG A 57 14.06 19.96 -6.48
C ARG A 57 14.83 20.86 -7.44
N LYS A 58 15.42 21.94 -6.91
CA LYS A 58 16.30 22.85 -7.69
C LYS A 58 17.54 22.14 -8.29
N SER A 59 17.82 20.91 -7.87
CA SER A 59 18.88 20.04 -8.40
C SER A 59 18.29 18.90 -9.23
N THR A 60 19.14 18.08 -9.86
CA THR A 60 18.75 16.87 -10.62
C THR A 60 18.13 15.75 -9.77
N LYS A 61 17.83 16.00 -8.49
CA LYS A 61 17.24 15.02 -7.58
C LYS A 61 15.71 15.10 -7.64
N VAL A 62 15.09 13.95 -7.84
CA VAL A 62 13.65 13.73 -7.75
C VAL A 62 13.34 13.20 -6.35
N GLU A 63 12.31 13.77 -5.71
CA GLU A 63 11.87 13.39 -4.36
C GLU A 63 10.47 12.77 -4.41
N HIS A 64 10.27 11.61 -3.79
CA HIS A 64 8.93 11.07 -3.58
C HIS A 64 8.26 11.80 -2.42
N VAL A 65 7.09 12.39 -2.67
CA VAL A 65 6.34 13.14 -1.64
C VAL A 65 5.08 12.42 -1.17
N GLY A 66 4.86 11.18 -1.65
CA GLY A 66 3.71 10.35 -1.32
C GLY A 66 2.98 9.88 -2.59
N THR A 67 1.77 9.35 -2.42
CA THR A 67 1.01 8.73 -3.51
C THR A 67 -0.37 9.36 -3.65
N ALA A 68 -0.75 9.75 -4.86
CA ALA A 68 -2.06 10.28 -5.20
C ALA A 68 -3.09 9.16 -5.27
N VAL A 69 -4.25 9.36 -4.64
CA VAL A 69 -5.44 8.50 -4.75
C VAL A 69 -6.26 8.97 -5.93
N ILE A 70 -6.38 8.16 -6.99
CA ILE A 70 -7.07 8.51 -8.23
C ILE A 70 -8.37 7.72 -8.35
N LYS A 71 -9.51 8.41 -8.25
CA LYS A 71 -10.86 7.87 -8.46
C LYS A 71 -11.43 8.42 -9.76
N ASN A 72 -11.88 7.55 -10.66
CA ASN A 72 -12.47 7.93 -11.96
C ASN A 72 -11.63 8.97 -12.74
N GLY A 73 -10.31 8.78 -12.76
CA GLY A 73 -9.38 9.67 -13.46
C GLY A 73 -9.09 11.00 -12.77
N LYS A 74 -9.60 11.23 -11.55
CA LYS A 74 -9.36 12.46 -10.77
C LYS A 74 -8.64 12.13 -9.47
N MET A 75 -7.69 12.98 -9.07
CA MET A 75 -7.09 12.91 -7.74
C MET A 75 -8.11 13.34 -6.69
N VAL A 76 -8.34 12.49 -5.69
CA VAL A 76 -9.32 12.73 -4.61
C VAL A 76 -8.68 12.79 -3.23
N ASP A 77 -7.45 12.27 -3.09
CA ASP A 77 -6.70 12.30 -1.84
C ASP A 77 -5.19 12.07 -2.11
N GLN A 78 -4.39 12.15 -1.04
CA GLN A 78 -2.98 11.78 -1.02
C GLN A 78 -2.70 10.92 0.22
N ILE A 79 -1.89 9.88 0.01
CA ILE A 79 -1.37 9.02 1.08
C ILE A 79 0.14 9.21 1.24
N SER A 80 0.65 8.97 2.44
CA SER A 80 2.07 9.09 2.76
C SER A 80 2.89 7.93 2.17
N SER A 81 4.22 8.02 2.25
CA SER A 81 5.12 6.93 1.87
C SER A 81 4.93 5.68 2.76
N ASP A 82 4.65 5.87 4.06
CA ASP A 82 4.35 4.78 4.99
C ASP A 82 3.04 4.05 4.63
N GLU A 83 2.01 4.81 4.26
CA GLU A 83 0.75 4.24 3.77
C GLU A 83 0.95 3.55 2.41
N THR A 84 1.83 4.07 1.56
CA THR A 84 2.16 3.48 0.26
C THR A 84 2.77 2.09 0.40
N LEU A 85 3.61 1.88 1.42
CA LEU A 85 4.17 0.56 1.73
C LEU A 85 3.07 -0.48 2.00
N LEU A 86 2.02 -0.10 2.74
CA LEU A 86 0.88 -0.96 3.02
C LEU A 86 0.08 -1.29 1.76
N ILE A 87 -0.10 -0.33 0.85
CA ILE A 87 -0.76 -0.58 -0.44
C ILE A 87 0.02 -1.55 -1.31
N ASN A 88 1.34 -1.44 -1.33
CA ASN A 88 2.19 -2.38 -2.05
C ASN A 88 2.07 -3.78 -1.47
N ALA A 89 2.06 -3.91 -0.13
CA ALA A 89 1.80 -5.18 0.56
C ALA A 89 0.45 -5.76 0.14
N PHE A 90 -0.58 -4.93 0.14
CA PHE A 90 -1.94 -5.33 -0.19
C PHE A 90 -2.09 -5.72 -1.67
N ASN A 91 -1.38 -5.08 -2.59
CA ASN A 91 -1.45 -5.42 -4.02
C ASN A 91 -0.50 -6.56 -4.42
N GLY A 92 0.21 -7.17 -3.48
CA GLY A 92 1.20 -8.22 -3.77
C GLY A 92 2.42 -7.73 -4.53
N HIS A 93 2.71 -6.42 -4.45
CA HIS A 93 3.93 -5.82 -4.98
C HIS A 93 5.07 -5.94 -3.96
N SER A 94 6.32 -5.72 -4.40
CA SER A 94 7.47 -5.72 -3.51
C SER A 94 7.25 -4.76 -2.33
N THR A 95 7.31 -5.31 -1.12
CA THR A 95 7.17 -4.60 0.15
C THR A 95 8.50 -4.22 0.76
N GLN A 96 9.58 -4.24 -0.01
CA GLN A 96 10.89 -3.85 0.49
C GLN A 96 10.85 -2.40 0.95
N GLY A 97 10.86 -2.21 2.26
CA GLY A 97 10.71 -0.94 2.92
C GLY A 97 11.22 -1.03 4.35
N LYS A 98 11.94 0.00 4.78
CA LYS A 98 12.42 0.14 6.15
C LYS A 98 11.34 0.79 7.01
N ILE A 99 11.13 0.25 8.20
CA ILE A 99 10.19 0.76 9.19
C ILE A 99 10.95 0.90 10.51
N GLU A 100 10.93 2.12 11.06
CA GLU A 100 11.35 2.36 12.43
C GLU A 100 10.21 2.01 13.38
N VAL A 101 10.52 1.20 14.39
CA VAL A 101 9.60 0.70 15.40
C VAL A 101 10.01 1.33 16.73
N MET A 102 9.13 2.21 17.24
CA MET A 102 9.21 2.89 18.54
C MET A 102 10.63 3.37 18.91
N ASP A 103 11.34 3.95 17.93
CA ASP A 103 12.70 4.51 18.03
C ASP A 103 13.82 3.57 18.52
N HIS A 104 13.53 2.28 18.70
CA HIS A 104 14.48 1.29 19.21
C HIS A 104 14.86 0.20 18.22
N ALA A 105 14.12 0.00 17.14
CA ALA A 105 14.52 -0.94 16.10
C ALA A 105 14.20 -0.41 14.70
N THR A 106 15.12 -0.65 13.78
CA THR A 106 14.85 -0.47 12.34
C THR A 106 14.68 -1.84 11.73
N VAL A 107 13.52 -2.06 11.12
CA VAL A 107 13.12 -3.34 10.52
C VAL A 107 12.94 -3.17 9.02
N LEU A 108 13.52 -4.07 8.23
CA LEU A 108 13.30 -4.17 6.80
C LEU A 108 12.27 -5.26 6.51
N ILE A 109 11.15 -4.91 5.86
CA ILE A 109 10.25 -5.93 5.31
C ILE A 109 10.93 -6.57 4.10
N VAL A 110 11.08 -7.89 4.13
CA VAL A 110 11.74 -8.67 3.07
C VAL A 110 10.72 -9.20 2.08
N SER A 111 9.57 -9.67 2.58
CA SER A 111 8.49 -10.17 1.75
C SER A 111 7.18 -10.25 2.55
N ASN A 112 6.08 -10.39 1.84
CA ASN A 112 4.77 -10.60 2.42
C ASN A 112 3.98 -11.65 1.63
N THR A 113 3.07 -12.33 2.32
CA THR A 113 1.98 -13.08 1.70
C THR A 113 0.67 -12.62 2.29
N MET A 114 -0.42 -12.80 1.54
CA MET A 114 -1.73 -12.36 1.99
C MET A 114 -2.82 -13.32 1.54
N THR A 115 -3.81 -13.50 2.40
CA THR A 115 -5.02 -14.26 2.12
C THR A 115 -6.24 -13.43 2.46
N HIS A 116 -7.31 -13.65 1.71
CA HIS A 116 -8.55 -12.91 1.84
C HIS A 116 -9.74 -13.86 1.89
N ASP A 117 -10.65 -13.57 2.80
CA ASP A 117 -12.00 -14.12 2.80
C ASP A 117 -13.00 -12.96 2.72
N SER A 118 -14.07 -13.14 1.97
CA SER A 118 -15.11 -12.12 1.84
C SER A 118 -16.47 -12.77 1.86
N LYS A 119 -17.45 -12.04 2.41
CA LYS A 119 -18.85 -12.45 2.43
C LYS A 119 -19.76 -11.24 2.41
N VAL A 120 -20.99 -11.43 1.97
CA VAL A 120 -22.04 -10.42 2.06
C VAL A 120 -23.13 -10.98 2.97
N VAL A 121 -23.47 -10.25 4.03
CA VAL A 121 -24.55 -10.60 4.96
C VAL A 121 -25.48 -9.40 5.02
N ASP A 122 -26.77 -9.61 4.74
CA ASP A 122 -27.79 -8.54 4.73
C ASP A 122 -27.38 -7.29 3.93
N LYS A 123 -26.82 -7.51 2.73
CA LYS A 123 -26.27 -6.48 1.82
C LYS A 123 -25.03 -5.74 2.35
N LYS A 124 -24.53 -6.08 3.53
CA LYS A 124 -23.30 -5.52 4.08
C LYS A 124 -22.11 -6.40 3.72
N PRO A 125 -21.06 -5.84 3.09
CA PRO A 125 -19.88 -6.62 2.76
C PRO A 125 -18.94 -6.70 3.97
N TYR A 126 -18.34 -7.87 4.15
CA TYR A 126 -17.35 -8.16 5.17
C TYR A 126 -16.12 -8.76 4.51
N MET A 127 -14.95 -8.35 4.97
CA MET A 127 -13.67 -8.81 4.45
C MET A 127 -12.75 -9.15 5.61
N GLU A 128 -12.26 -10.38 5.64
CA GLU A 128 -11.15 -10.76 6.51
C GLU A 128 -9.88 -10.84 5.66
N SER A 129 -8.81 -10.17 6.09
CA SER A 129 -7.51 -10.20 5.44
C SER A 129 -6.44 -10.62 6.43
N ARG A 130 -5.61 -11.59 6.05
CA ARG A 130 -4.45 -12.00 6.85
C ARG A 130 -3.18 -11.72 6.07
N ILE A 131 -2.29 -10.91 6.63
CA ILE A 131 -0.99 -10.57 6.05
C ILE A 131 0.09 -11.26 6.88
N ASN A 132 0.94 -12.06 6.23
CA ASN A 132 2.14 -12.59 6.86
C ASN A 132 3.36 -11.84 6.31
N LEU A 133 4.09 -11.18 7.20
CA LEU A 133 5.29 -10.42 6.89
C LEU A 133 6.52 -11.21 7.30
N LYS A 134 7.52 -11.27 6.42
CA LYS A 134 8.89 -11.66 6.77
C LYS A 134 9.73 -10.41 6.84
N ALA A 135 10.43 -10.22 7.95
CA ALA A 135 11.18 -9.01 8.21
C ALA A 135 12.58 -9.32 8.73
N SER A 136 13.53 -8.41 8.53
CA SER A 136 14.88 -8.49 9.09
C SER A 136 15.16 -7.28 9.95
N ILE A 137 15.78 -7.48 11.10
CA ILE A 137 16.28 -6.38 11.92
C ILE A 137 17.55 -5.84 11.27
N LEU A 138 17.60 -4.53 11.04
CA LEU A 138 18.78 -3.84 10.54
C LEU A 138 19.61 -3.28 11.69
N GLU A 139 18.94 -2.61 12.61
CA GLU A 139 19.55 -1.96 13.77
C GLU A 139 18.62 -2.10 14.97
N THR A 140 19.20 -2.21 16.16
CA THR A 140 18.51 -2.06 17.44
C THR A 140 19.25 -1.05 18.28
N ARG A 141 18.50 -0.23 19.01
CA ARG A 141 18.99 0.53 20.15
C ARG A 141 18.56 -0.23 21.39
N GLU A 142 19.40 -0.23 22.41
CA GLU A 142 19.18 -1.03 23.63
C GLU A 142 19.09 -2.54 23.34
N HIS A 143 18.25 -3.26 24.08
CA HIS A 143 18.08 -4.71 24.00
C HIS A 143 16.59 -5.13 23.98
N PRO A 144 15.77 -4.65 23.01
CA PRO A 144 14.40 -5.09 22.86
C PRO A 144 14.34 -6.57 22.47
N SER A 145 13.38 -7.30 23.03
CA SER A 145 13.14 -8.69 22.61
C SER A 145 12.55 -8.74 21.20
N ILE A 146 12.88 -9.78 20.44
CA ILE A 146 12.29 -10.05 19.11
C ILE A 146 10.76 -10.03 19.17
N HIS A 147 10.18 -10.60 20.24
CA HIS A 147 8.74 -10.61 20.43
C HIS A 147 8.14 -9.21 20.59
N SER A 148 8.81 -8.30 21.31
CA SER A 148 8.39 -6.90 21.43
C SER A 148 8.38 -6.22 20.06
N ILE A 149 9.48 -6.34 19.31
CA ILE A 149 9.61 -5.74 17.97
C ILE A 149 8.51 -6.25 17.04
N GLN A 150 8.22 -7.56 17.05
CA GLN A 150 7.15 -8.15 16.24
C GLN A 150 5.80 -7.55 16.58
N LYS A 151 5.43 -7.55 17.86
CA LYS A 151 4.13 -7.06 18.33
C LYS A 151 3.96 -5.57 18.00
N GLU A 152 4.97 -4.76 18.26
CA GLU A 152 4.90 -3.33 17.99
C GLU A 152 4.86 -3.02 16.49
N LEU A 153 5.58 -3.79 15.66
CA LEU A 153 5.46 -3.67 14.21
C LEU A 153 4.05 -4.02 13.72
N GLU A 154 3.46 -5.10 14.24
CA GLU A 154 2.10 -5.52 13.94
C GLU A 154 1.08 -4.44 14.33
N GLU A 155 1.19 -3.88 15.54
CA GLU A 155 0.34 -2.80 16.04
C GLU A 155 0.49 -1.52 15.21
N LEU A 156 1.74 -1.11 14.91
CA LEU A 156 2.05 0.06 14.11
C LEU A 156 1.44 -0.03 12.71
N LEU A 157 1.66 -1.17 12.04
CA LEU A 157 1.16 -1.40 10.68
C LEU A 157 -0.36 -1.50 10.65
N THR A 158 -0.97 -2.15 11.65
CA THR A 158 -2.42 -2.27 11.78
C THR A 158 -3.06 -0.88 11.94
N LYS A 159 -2.50 -0.05 12.84
CA LYS A 159 -2.98 1.32 13.05
C LYS A 159 -2.85 2.17 11.79
N ARG A 160 -1.70 2.10 11.11
CA ARG A 160 -1.47 2.82 9.84
C ARG A 160 -2.44 2.36 8.76
N PHE A 161 -2.71 1.07 8.67
CA PHE A 161 -3.67 0.53 7.70
C PHE A 161 -5.07 1.06 7.97
N TYR A 162 -5.59 0.97 9.19
CA TYR A 162 -6.96 1.44 9.46
C TYR A 162 -7.11 2.95 9.29
N HIS A 163 -6.07 3.73 9.60
CA HIS A 163 -6.06 5.16 9.32
C HIS A 163 -6.17 5.44 7.81
N MET A 164 -5.32 4.80 7.01
CA MET A 164 -5.34 4.90 5.55
C MET A 164 -6.68 4.41 4.98
N PHE A 165 -7.16 3.26 5.44
CA PHE A 165 -8.39 2.62 4.98
C PHE A 165 -9.61 3.52 5.22
N ALA A 166 -9.76 4.08 6.42
CA ALA A 166 -10.84 5.02 6.74
C ALA A 166 -10.79 6.27 5.83
N LYS A 167 -9.59 6.80 5.57
CA LYS A 167 -9.40 7.94 4.66
C LYS A 167 -9.90 7.61 3.24
N ILE A 168 -9.44 6.50 2.65
CA ILE A 168 -9.83 6.14 1.27
C ILE A 168 -11.28 5.68 1.16
N GLN A 169 -11.82 5.06 2.22
CA GLN A 169 -13.24 4.66 2.32
C GLN A 169 -14.15 5.89 2.35
N THR A 170 -13.79 6.92 3.12
CA THR A 170 -14.52 8.21 3.16
C THR A 170 -14.53 8.92 1.80
N ARG A 171 -13.50 8.70 0.97
CA ARG A 171 -13.43 9.22 -0.40
C ARG A 171 -14.09 8.31 -1.43
N GLU A 172 -14.65 7.18 -1.00
CA GLU A 172 -15.21 6.13 -1.85
C GLU A 172 -14.21 5.66 -2.92
N ALA A 173 -12.92 5.68 -2.60
CA ALA A 173 -11.84 5.33 -3.52
C ALA A 173 -11.28 3.96 -3.14
N ASP A 174 -11.52 2.96 -3.99
CA ASP A 174 -11.11 1.57 -3.75
C ASP A 174 -9.75 1.28 -4.40
N ILE A 175 -8.70 1.92 -3.90
CA ILE A 175 -7.32 1.74 -4.38
C ILE A 175 -6.68 0.42 -3.93
N LEU A 176 -7.35 -0.31 -3.02
CA LEU A 176 -7.00 -1.67 -2.63
C LEU A 176 -7.65 -2.72 -3.55
N GLY A 177 -8.64 -2.31 -4.35
CA GLY A 177 -9.37 -3.19 -5.26
C GLY A 177 -10.22 -4.24 -4.53
N LEU A 178 -10.78 -3.90 -3.37
CA LEU A 178 -11.56 -4.82 -2.55
C LEU A 178 -12.82 -5.32 -3.26
N GLY A 179 -13.44 -4.48 -4.10
CA GLY A 179 -14.62 -4.85 -4.87
C GLY A 179 -14.41 -6.06 -5.79
N GLN A 180 -13.16 -6.40 -6.12
CA GLN A 180 -12.83 -7.61 -6.89
C GLN A 180 -13.24 -8.89 -6.16
N TYR A 181 -13.13 -8.92 -4.83
CA TYR A 181 -13.45 -10.10 -4.01
C TYR A 181 -14.96 -10.36 -3.87
N PHE A 182 -15.78 -9.39 -4.30
CA PHE A 182 -17.24 -9.46 -4.25
C PHE A 182 -17.88 -9.75 -5.61
N ARG A 183 -17.09 -9.93 -6.68
CA ARG A 183 -17.61 -10.19 -8.04
C ARG A 183 -18.43 -11.45 -8.19
N ASN A 184 -18.20 -12.45 -7.33
CA ASN A 184 -18.97 -13.68 -7.28
C ASN A 184 -20.12 -13.63 -6.25
N LYS A 185 -20.34 -12.49 -5.59
CA LYS A 185 -21.31 -12.30 -4.49
C LYS A 185 -22.35 -11.23 -4.78
N LEU A 186 -22.03 -10.30 -5.67
CA LEU A 186 -22.89 -9.21 -6.10
C LEU A 186 -23.15 -9.32 -7.60
N SER A 187 -24.36 -8.96 -8.02
CA SER A 187 -24.71 -8.85 -9.44
C SER A 187 -23.92 -7.71 -10.10
N ARG A 188 -23.91 -7.69 -11.44
CA ARG A 188 -23.26 -6.61 -12.20
C ARG A 188 -23.82 -5.23 -11.85
N ASP A 189 -25.14 -5.12 -11.74
CA ASP A 189 -25.83 -3.87 -11.40
C ASP A 189 -25.50 -3.41 -9.97
N GLN A 190 -25.33 -4.36 -9.04
CA GLN A 190 -24.87 -4.04 -7.69
C GLN A 190 -23.41 -3.59 -7.68
N LEU A 191 -22.55 -4.21 -8.48
CA LEU A 191 -21.13 -3.84 -8.57
C LEU A 191 -20.93 -2.46 -9.19
N GLU A 192 -21.82 -2.00 -10.08
CA GLU A 192 -21.81 -0.62 -10.60
C GLU A 192 -21.91 0.42 -9.47
N HIS A 193 -22.65 0.08 -8.42
CA HIS A 193 -22.83 0.90 -7.22
C HIS A 193 -21.88 0.49 -6.08
N TRP A 194 -20.83 -0.30 -6.35
CA TRP A 194 -19.88 -0.77 -5.33
C TRP A 194 -19.34 0.38 -4.48
N ARG A 195 -18.90 1.46 -5.10
CA ARG A 195 -18.24 2.59 -4.42
C ARG A 195 -19.15 3.36 -3.47
N SER A 196 -20.44 3.49 -3.79
CA SER A 196 -21.40 4.29 -3.03
C SER A 196 -22.17 3.45 -2.01
N ASP A 197 -22.57 2.24 -2.39
CA ASP A 197 -23.58 1.50 -1.63
C ASP A 197 -22.94 0.44 -0.71
N TYR A 198 -21.79 -0.11 -1.13
CA TYR A 198 -21.17 -1.27 -0.48
C TYR A 198 -19.84 -0.93 0.18
N TYR A 199 -18.93 -0.29 -0.56
CA TYR A 199 -17.59 0.05 -0.08
C TYR A 199 -17.59 0.92 1.19
N PRO A 200 -18.47 1.94 1.36
CA PRO A 200 -18.49 2.76 2.56
C PRO A 200 -18.95 2.00 3.81
N SER A 201 -19.70 0.91 3.63
CA SER A 201 -20.21 0.06 4.72
C SER A 201 -19.38 -1.21 4.94
N LEU A 202 -18.34 -1.43 4.12
CA LEU A 202 -17.45 -2.57 4.21
C LEU A 202 -16.74 -2.63 5.57
N GLU A 203 -16.98 -3.72 6.29
CA GLU A 203 -16.22 -4.06 7.49
C GLU A 203 -14.97 -4.84 7.10
N MET A 204 -13.82 -4.30 7.47
CA MET A 204 -12.51 -4.91 7.27
C MET A 204 -11.99 -5.44 8.61
N ASP A 205 -11.64 -6.72 8.64
CA ASP A 205 -10.91 -7.35 9.73
C ASP A 205 -9.52 -7.74 9.21
N LEU A 206 -8.51 -6.94 9.56
CA LEU A 206 -7.12 -7.14 9.17
C LEU A 206 -6.30 -7.74 10.31
N HIS A 207 -5.66 -8.87 10.03
CA HIS A 207 -4.68 -9.53 10.90
C HIS A 207 -3.29 -9.47 10.26
N ILE A 208 -2.35 -8.79 10.92
CA ILE A 208 -0.95 -8.75 10.49
C ILE A 208 -0.15 -9.65 11.43
N ARG A 209 0.65 -10.55 10.85
CA ARG A 209 1.59 -11.40 11.57
C ARG A 209 3.00 -11.21 11.01
N THR A 210 3.98 -10.99 11.88
CA THR A 210 5.37 -10.78 11.51
C THR A 210 6.24 -11.94 11.97
N VAL A 211 7.12 -12.41 11.08
CA VAL A 211 8.22 -13.33 11.41
C VAL A 211 9.54 -12.63 11.14
N ILE A 212 10.36 -12.47 12.17
CA ILE A 212 11.72 -11.94 12.01
C ILE A 212 12.64 -13.07 11.54
N GLN A 213 13.29 -12.87 10.40
CA GLN A 213 14.28 -13.76 9.82
C GLN A 213 15.67 -13.25 10.15
N ASN A 214 16.46 -14.06 10.84
CA ASN A 214 17.83 -13.71 11.17
C ASN A 214 18.72 -13.90 9.93
N GLN A 215 19.05 -12.81 9.24
CA GLN A 215 20.09 -12.81 8.21
C GLN A 215 21.38 -12.20 8.76
N GLY A 216 22.11 -12.98 9.56
CA GLY A 216 23.57 -12.87 9.75
C GLY A 216 24.20 -11.56 10.26
N HIS A 217 23.45 -10.49 10.52
CA HIS A 217 23.98 -9.16 10.87
C HIS A 217 23.80 -8.77 12.34
N LEU A 218 23.54 -9.73 13.23
CA LEU A 218 23.52 -9.45 14.67
C LEU A 218 24.91 -9.69 15.28
N LYS A 219 25.54 -8.61 15.76
CA LYS A 219 26.43 -8.71 16.91
C LYS A 219 25.56 -9.17 18.09
N SER A 220 25.66 -10.45 18.42
CA SER A 220 25.18 -11.14 19.63
C SER A 220 23.96 -10.51 20.33
N LEU A 221 22.77 -11.03 20.07
CA LEU A 221 21.71 -11.01 21.07
C LEU A 221 22.03 -12.13 22.07
N SER A 222 22.30 -11.77 23.33
CA SER A 222 22.40 -12.73 24.43
C SER A 222 20.99 -13.14 24.86
N ASP A 223 20.79 -14.46 24.99
CA ASP A 223 19.59 -15.09 25.58
C ASP A 223 19.34 -14.65 27.04
#